data_AF-A0AAW2TZX7-F1
#
_entry.id   AF-A0AAW2TZX7-F1
#
_cell.length_a   1.000
_cell.length_b   1.000
_cell.length_c   1.000
_cell.angle_alpha   90.00
_cell.angle_beta   90.00
_cell.angle_gamma   90.00
#
_symmetry.space_group_name_H-M   'P 1'
#
loop_
_entity.id
_entity.type
_entity.pdbx_description
1 polymer ?
#
loop_
_entity_poly.entity_id
_entity_poly.type
_entity_poly.pdbx_seq_one_letter_code
_entity_poly.pdbx_strand_id
1 'polypeptide(L)'
;MRVSWITSDRKVKSVVEYGKTPGKYEASATGESTSYKYFFYSSGDLGQTEWTASTLSHVGARDYDLLLLPGDLSYADTTQPLWDSFGRLVEPYASTRPWMVTEGNHEIETFPIIYLTVSKPTTPDG
;
A
#
# COMPACT_ATOMS: atom_id res chain seq x y z
N MET A 1 -15.51 15.22 -8.94
CA MET A 1 -15.26 13.80 -8.59
C MET A 1 -14.55 13.14 -9.76
N ARG A 2 -13.43 12.44 -9.53
CA ARG A 2 -12.72 11.66 -10.55
C ARG A 2 -12.97 10.18 -10.25
N VAL A 3 -13.31 9.42 -11.28
CA VAL A 3 -13.55 7.98 -11.18
C VAL A 3 -12.58 7.29 -12.13
N SER A 4 -11.90 6.25 -11.67
CA SER A 4 -10.97 5.44 -12.46
C SER A 4 -11.19 3.96 -12.18
N TRP A 5 -11.02 3.12 -13.19
CA TRP A 5 -11.13 1.67 -13.09
C TRP A 5 -10.09 1.01 -14.01
N ILE A 6 -9.85 -0.28 -13.79
CA ILE A 6 -8.89 -1.09 -14.55
C ILE A 6 -9.66 -2.20 -15.25
N THR A 7 -9.35 -2.47 -16.52
CA THR A 7 -9.92 -3.58 -17.29
C THR A 7 -8.82 -4.32 -18.04
N SER A 8 -9.02 -5.61 -18.27
CA SER A 8 -8.13 -6.43 -19.12
C SER A 8 -8.39 -6.25 -20.62
N ASP A 9 -9.54 -5.70 -20.99
CA ASP A 9 -9.86 -5.40 -22.38
C ASP A 9 -9.15 -4.13 -22.86
N ARG A 10 -8.32 -4.26 -23.89
CA ARG A 10 -7.51 -3.17 -24.45
C ARG A 10 -8.21 -2.39 -25.57
N LYS A 11 -9.38 -2.83 -26.03
CA LYS A 11 -10.07 -2.26 -27.21
C LYS A 11 -11.36 -1.52 -26.86
N VAL A 12 -11.68 -1.38 -25.58
CA VAL A 12 -12.87 -0.65 -25.13
C VAL A 12 -12.64 0.86 -25.15
N LYS A 13 -13.71 1.60 -25.50
CA LYS A 13 -13.70 3.05 -25.37
C LYS A 13 -13.73 3.42 -23.90
N SER A 14 -12.96 4.43 -23.50
CA SER A 14 -13.01 5.03 -22.16
C SER A 14 -14.27 5.90 -22.00
N VAL A 15 -15.46 5.29 -22.02
CA VAL A 15 -16.74 6.00 -21.90
C VAL A 15 -17.52 5.45 -20.71
N VAL A 16 -18.08 6.34 -19.90
CA VAL A 16 -19.02 6.01 -18.82
C VAL A 16 -20.35 6.66 -19.13
N GLU A 17 -21.41 5.87 -19.11
CA GLU A 17 -22.79 6.33 -19.15
C GLU A 17 -23.34 6.39 -17.73
N TYR A 18 -24.02 7.48 -17.37
CA TYR A 18 -24.54 7.69 -16.02
C TYR A 18 -25.91 8.39 -16.00
N GLY A 19 -26.64 8.17 -14.92
CA GLY A 19 -27.99 8.67 -14.71
C GLY A 19 -28.45 8.38 -13.28
N LYS A 20 -29.60 8.93 -12.88
CA LYS A 20 -30.13 8.79 -11.51
C LYS A 20 -30.99 7.54 -11.31
N THR A 21 -31.39 6.87 -12.40
CA THR A 21 -32.30 5.72 -12.35
C THR A 21 -31.60 4.50 -12.96
N PRO A 22 -31.59 3.34 -12.29
CA PRO A 22 -31.02 2.12 -12.85
C PRO A 22 -31.60 1.79 -14.23
N GLY A 23 -30.74 1.51 -15.21
CA GLY A 23 -31.15 1.24 -16.59
C GLY A 23 -31.53 2.48 -17.42
N LYS A 24 -31.45 3.69 -16.87
CA LYS A 24 -31.68 4.95 -17.60
C LYS A 24 -30.46 5.88 -17.48
N TYR A 25 -29.60 5.85 -18.48
CA TYR A 25 -28.39 6.67 -18.56
C TYR A 25 -28.59 7.79 -19.58
N GLU A 26 -28.65 9.03 -19.11
CA GLU A 26 -28.98 10.21 -19.93
C GLU A 26 -27.75 11.05 -20.27
N ALA A 27 -26.63 10.78 -19.59
CA ALA A 27 -25.38 11.49 -19.77
C ALA A 27 -24.23 10.50 -19.98
N SER A 28 -23.18 10.97 -20.65
CA SER A 28 -21.93 10.22 -20.79
C SER A 28 -20.72 11.12 -20.60
N ALA A 29 -19.62 10.53 -20.17
CA ALA A 29 -18.32 11.16 -20.09
C ALA A 29 -17.29 10.28 -20.79
N THR A 30 -16.44 10.90 -21.61
CA THR A 30 -15.29 10.24 -22.21
C THR A 30 -14.05 10.59 -21.38
N GLY A 31 -13.32 9.56 -20.94
CA GLY A 31 -12.04 9.69 -20.25
C GLY A 31 -10.87 9.30 -21.14
N GLU A 32 -9.69 9.33 -20.55
CA GLU A 32 -8.47 8.77 -21.15
C GLU A 32 -8.23 7.37 -20.60
N SER A 33 -7.53 6.53 -21.36
CA SER A 33 -6.98 5.26 -20.87
C SER A 33 -5.52 5.13 -21.24
N THR A 34 -4.80 4.40 -20.40
CA THR A 34 -3.46 3.92 -20.67
C THR A 34 -3.39 2.45 -20.30
N SER A 35 -2.41 1.74 -20.85
CA SER A 35 -2.14 0.34 -20.51
C SER A 35 -0.81 0.26 -19.76
N TYR A 36 -0.73 -0.61 -18.77
CA TYR A 36 0.49 -0.87 -18.02
C TYR A 36 0.62 -2.36 -17.72
N LYS A 37 1.85 -2.83 -17.56
CA LYS A 37 2.21 -4.15 -17.03
C LYS A 37 2.38 -4.00 -15.52
N TYR A 38 1.58 -4.70 -14.74
CA TYR A 38 1.85 -4.81 -13.32
C TYR A 38 2.61 -6.11 -13.04
N PHE A 39 3.45 -6.07 -12.00
CA PHE A 39 3.97 -7.27 -11.37
C PHE A 39 3.35 -7.40 -9.99
N PHE A 40 2.70 -8.52 -9.71
CA PHE A 40 2.14 -8.83 -8.41
C PHE A 40 3.12 -9.67 -7.59
N TYR A 41 3.63 -9.10 -6.50
CA TYR A 41 4.44 -9.82 -5.53
C TYR A 41 3.52 -10.63 -4.62
N SER A 42 3.38 -11.91 -4.93
CA SER A 42 2.32 -12.76 -4.36
C SER A 42 2.52 -13.16 -2.92
N SER A 43 3.74 -13.07 -2.38
CA SER A 43 4.02 -13.53 -1.02
C SER A 43 3.41 -12.59 0.02
N GLY A 44 3.38 -11.28 -0.25
CA GLY A 44 3.46 -10.33 0.87
C GLY A 44 4.79 -10.51 1.60
N ASP A 45 4.98 -9.84 2.72
CA ASP A 45 6.10 -10.15 3.63
C ASP A 45 7.48 -9.83 3.05
N LEU A 46 7.70 -8.59 2.61
CA LEU A 46 8.99 -8.23 2.03
C LEU A 46 10.09 -8.18 3.09
N GLY A 47 9.80 -7.54 4.22
CA GLY A 47 10.71 -7.37 5.34
C GLY A 47 12.04 -6.74 4.95
N GLN A 48 13.08 -7.05 5.73
CA GLN A 48 14.43 -6.51 5.55
C GLN A 48 15.50 -7.50 6.03
N THR A 49 15.34 -8.76 5.62
CA THR A 49 16.27 -9.85 5.92
C THR A 49 17.35 -9.98 4.84
N GLU A 50 18.30 -10.90 5.02
CA GLU A 50 19.28 -11.24 3.98
C GLU A 50 18.64 -11.72 2.66
N TRP A 51 17.44 -12.31 2.73
CA TRP A 51 16.71 -12.77 1.55
C TRP A 51 16.05 -11.63 0.77
N THR A 52 15.71 -10.53 1.45
CA THR A 52 15.05 -9.38 0.84
C THR A 52 15.86 -8.79 -0.30
N ALA A 53 17.20 -8.74 -0.18
CA ALA A 53 18.07 -8.23 -1.25
C ALA A 53 17.98 -9.07 -2.54
N SER A 54 17.94 -10.40 -2.40
CA SER A 54 17.76 -11.32 -3.54
C SER A 54 16.37 -11.13 -4.16
N THR A 55 15.32 -11.08 -3.33
CA THR A 55 13.95 -10.83 -3.78
C THR A 55 13.85 -9.51 -4.56
N LEU A 56 14.44 -8.44 -4.05
CA LEU A 56 14.45 -7.12 -4.72
C LEU A 56 15.21 -7.15 -6.04
N SER A 57 16.35 -7.86 -6.12
CA SER A 57 17.05 -8.09 -7.38
C SER A 57 16.17 -8.79 -8.42
N HIS A 58 15.45 -9.84 -8.00
CA HIS A 58 14.48 -10.54 -8.86
C HIS A 58 13.29 -9.68 -9.26
N VAL A 59 12.81 -8.80 -8.37
CA VAL A 59 11.77 -7.81 -8.68
C VAL A 59 12.32 -6.86 -9.73
N GLY A 60 13.43 -6.16 -9.45
CA GLY A 60 14.00 -5.13 -10.33
C GLY A 60 14.40 -5.62 -11.72
N ALA A 61 14.78 -6.90 -11.86
CA ALA A 61 15.12 -7.50 -13.16
C ALA A 61 13.91 -7.77 -14.07
N ARG A 62 12.67 -7.69 -13.57
CA ARG A 62 11.46 -7.94 -14.38
C ARG A 62 11.07 -6.76 -15.25
N ASP A 63 10.38 -7.04 -16.35
CA ASP A 63 9.77 -6.04 -17.23
C ASP A 63 8.33 -5.74 -16.78
N TYR A 64 8.18 -4.73 -15.92
CA TYR A 64 6.90 -4.24 -15.41
C TYR A 64 6.93 -2.72 -15.24
N ASP A 65 5.76 -2.09 -15.30
CA ASP A 65 5.59 -0.64 -15.12
C ASP A 65 5.26 -0.28 -13.67
N LEU A 66 4.55 -1.17 -12.96
CA LEU A 66 4.11 -0.96 -11.58
C LEU A 66 4.18 -2.22 -10.72
N LEU A 67 4.65 -2.10 -9.48
CA LEU A 67 4.65 -3.20 -8.50
C LEU A 67 3.38 -3.15 -7.64
N LEU A 68 2.72 -4.28 -7.48
CA LEU A 68 1.67 -4.50 -6.48
C LEU A 68 2.24 -5.34 -5.34
N LEU A 69 2.23 -4.79 -4.13
CA LEU A 69 2.80 -5.41 -2.92
C LEU A 69 1.72 -5.48 -1.82
N PRO A 70 1.17 -6.66 -1.51
CA PRO A 70 -0.02 -6.80 -0.68
C PRO A 70 0.28 -6.81 0.83
N GLY A 71 0.99 -5.80 1.34
CA GLY A 71 1.24 -5.62 2.78
C GLY A 71 2.45 -6.35 3.35
N ASP A 72 2.63 -6.19 4.66
CA ASP A 72 3.74 -6.66 5.49
C ASP A 72 5.09 -6.20 4.93
N LEU A 73 5.30 -4.88 5.04
CA LEU A 73 6.37 -4.16 4.38
C LEU A 73 7.68 -4.29 5.14
N SER A 74 7.81 -3.57 6.25
CA SER A 74 9.09 -3.39 6.96
C SER A 74 9.29 -4.38 8.10
N TYR A 75 8.20 -4.93 8.64
CA TYR A 75 8.18 -5.60 9.94
C TYR A 75 8.78 -4.72 11.04
N ALA A 76 8.49 -3.41 11.00
CA ALA A 76 8.98 -2.48 12.01
C ALA A 76 8.39 -2.81 13.39
N ASP A 77 7.12 -3.24 13.45
CA ASP A 77 6.44 -3.71 14.66
C ASP A 77 6.73 -2.83 15.87
N THR A 78 6.44 -1.52 15.75
CA THR A 78 6.70 -0.46 16.76
C THR A 78 8.15 0.00 16.90
N THR A 79 9.12 -0.68 16.29
CA THR A 79 10.52 -0.27 16.22
C THR A 79 10.70 0.74 15.07
N GLN A 80 10.30 1.99 15.30
CA GLN A 80 10.24 3.05 14.26
C GLN A 80 11.48 3.18 13.36
N PRO A 81 12.73 3.08 13.85
CA PRO A 81 13.91 3.17 12.99
C PRO A 81 13.97 2.12 11.88
N LEU A 82 13.22 1.02 12.00
CA LEU A 82 13.15 -0.03 10.98
C LEU A 82 12.42 0.43 9.70
N TRP A 83 11.53 1.43 9.79
CA TRP A 83 10.94 2.05 8.60
C TRP A 83 12.00 2.76 7.75
N ASP A 84 12.94 3.44 8.40
CA ASP A 84 14.01 4.14 7.71
C ASP A 84 15.02 3.16 7.06
N SER A 85 15.34 2.04 7.73
CA SER A 85 16.21 1.02 7.14
C SER A 85 15.53 0.33 5.96
N PHE A 86 14.26 0.00 6.09
CA PHE A 86 13.47 -0.56 5.00
C PHE A 86 13.39 0.40 3.82
N GLY A 87 13.11 1.70 4.07
CA GLY A 87 13.08 2.74 3.05
C GLY A 87 14.38 2.82 2.25
N ARG A 88 15.54 2.84 2.93
CA ARG A 88 16.87 2.81 2.27
C ARG A 88 17.12 1.53 1.48
N LEU A 89 16.64 0.39 1.99
CA LEU A 89 16.80 -0.90 1.31
C LEU A 89 16.03 -0.96 -0.01
N VAL A 90 14.79 -0.44 -0.03
CA VAL A 90 13.93 -0.49 -1.22
C VAL A 90 14.11 0.72 -2.15
N GLU A 91 14.74 1.80 -1.70
CA GLU A 91 14.93 3.05 -2.46
C GLU A 91 15.41 2.83 -3.91
N PRO A 92 16.44 2.00 -4.21
CA PRO A 92 16.91 1.81 -5.58
C PRO A 92 15.85 1.21 -6.52
N TYR A 93 14.83 0.56 -5.97
CA TYR A 93 13.76 -0.10 -6.70
C TYR A 93 12.49 0.76 -6.72
N ALA A 94 12.06 1.26 -5.57
CA ALA A 94 10.86 2.08 -5.41
C ALA A 94 11.00 3.49 -6.02
N SER A 95 12.21 4.02 -6.14
CA SER A 95 12.46 5.30 -6.83
C SER A 95 12.36 5.21 -8.36
N THR A 96 12.53 4.01 -8.93
CA THR A 96 12.54 3.80 -10.39
C THR A 96 11.16 3.46 -10.96
N ARG A 97 10.30 2.83 -10.14
CA ARG A 97 8.96 2.39 -10.54
C ARG A 97 7.98 2.54 -9.38
N PRO A 98 6.74 2.98 -9.64
CA PRO A 98 5.73 3.11 -8.60
C PRO A 98 5.39 1.77 -7.96
N TRP A 99 5.24 1.78 -6.64
CA TRP A 99 4.74 0.67 -5.85
C TRP A 99 3.35 1.06 -5.33
N MET A 100 2.36 0.21 -5.59
CA MET A 100 1.08 0.29 -4.89
C MET A 100 1.08 -0.78 -3.80
N VAL A 101 1.00 -0.32 -2.56
CA VAL A 101 1.04 -1.16 -1.36
C VAL A 101 -0.33 -1.18 -0.68
N THR A 102 -0.63 -2.26 0.02
CA THR A 102 -1.70 -2.32 1.03
C THR A 102 -1.08 -2.46 2.41
N GLU A 103 -1.91 -2.33 3.45
CA GLU A 103 -1.52 -2.72 4.82
C GLU A 103 -1.61 -4.24 5.00
N GLY A 104 -0.62 -4.81 5.68
CA GLY A 104 -0.69 -6.14 6.30
C GLY A 104 -0.87 -6.02 7.82
N ASN A 105 -0.84 -7.14 8.53
CA ASN A 105 -0.99 -7.11 9.99
C ASN A 105 0.23 -6.48 10.70
N HIS A 106 1.40 -6.44 10.06
CA HIS A 106 2.60 -5.80 10.59
C HIS A 106 2.63 -4.27 10.40
N GLU A 107 1.70 -3.71 9.61
CA GLU A 107 1.49 -2.25 9.55
C GLU A 107 0.57 -1.73 10.67
N ILE A 108 -0.18 -2.61 11.33
CA ILE A 108 -1.09 -2.24 12.42
C ILE A 108 -0.33 -2.23 13.75
N GLU A 109 0.24 -1.08 14.08
CA GLU A 109 1.00 -0.90 15.32
C GLU A 109 0.08 -0.54 16.50
N THR A 110 0.07 -1.38 17.55
CA THR A 110 -0.63 -1.07 18.80
C THR A 110 0.36 -0.55 19.83
N PHE A 111 0.30 0.75 20.13
CA PHE A 111 1.06 1.32 21.24
C PHE A 111 0.31 1.11 22.56
N PRO A 112 0.92 0.49 23.59
CA PRO A 112 0.32 0.50 24.92
C PRO A 112 0.31 1.95 25.42
N ILE A 113 -0.88 2.55 25.51
CA ILE A 113 -1.08 3.75 26.32
C ILE A 113 -0.89 3.29 27.77
N ILE A 114 0.31 3.50 28.32
CA ILE A 114 0.50 3.42 29.76
C ILE A 114 -0.33 4.55 30.36
N TYR A 115 -1.50 4.23 30.90
CA TYR A 115 -2.15 5.14 31.84
C TYR A 115 -1.16 5.32 32.98
N LEU A 116 -0.51 6.48 33.03
CA LEU A 116 0.13 6.94 34.25
C LEU A 116 -1.01 7.08 35.27
N THR A 117 -1.27 6.02 36.03
CA THR A 117 -2.04 6.11 37.25
C THR A 117 -1.25 7.00 38.18
N VAL A 118 -1.59 8.29 38.18
CA VAL A 118 -1.22 9.19 39.27
C VAL A 118 -1.80 8.54 40.52
N SER A 119 -0.94 7.99 41.37
CA SER A 119 -1.32 7.49 42.67
C SER A 119 -1.98 8.66 43.42
N LYS A 120 -3.25 8.47 43.79
CA LYS A 120 -4.00 9.45 44.57
C LYS A 120 -3.24 9.72 45.88
N PRO A 121 -3.10 10.98 46.34
CA PRO A 121 -2.43 11.25 47.60
C PRO A 121 -3.19 10.57 48.73
N THR A 122 -2.49 9.77 49.53
CA THR A 122 -3.02 9.26 50.80
C THR A 122 -3.13 10.42 51.77
N THR A 123 -4.35 10.77 52.18
CA THR A 123 -4.57 11.66 53.33
C THR A 123 -4.11 10.95 54.61
N PRO A 124 -3.44 11.64 55.56
CA PRO A 124 -3.07 11.04 56.83
C PRO A 124 -4.33 10.81 57.68
N ASP A 125 -4.45 9.60 58.22
CA ASP A 125 -5.52 9.21 59.12
C ASP A 125 -5.39 10.06 60.42
N GLY A 126 -6.45 10.81 60.73
CA GLY A 126 -6.59 11.58 61.97
C GLY A 126 -7.24 10.77 63.08
#